data_AF-A0A6G0QPB4-F1
#
_entry.id   AF-A0A6G0QPB4-F1
#
_cell.length_a   1.000
_cell.length_b   1.000
_cell.length_c   1.000
_cell.angle_alpha   90.00
_cell.angle_beta   90.00
_cell.angle_gamma   90.00
#
_symmetry.space_group_name_H-M   'P 1'
#
loop_
_entity.id
_entity.type
_entity.pdbx_description
1 polymer ?
#
loop_
_entity_poly.entity_id
_entity_poly.type
_entity_poly.pdbx_seq_one_letter_code
_entity_poly.pdbx_strand_id
1 'polypeptide(L)'
;MVLVLGDKAQTRCVTTRHPIDLAATGSGAGTFSGVGSLSFEELLLLNERKEALKKDYAAYVESHPEIKTLLSWFMSALLLEKPQDVVAFAADHFSAFLSEDLCVLCSCPLQGS
;
A
#
# COMPACT_ATOMS: atom_id res chain seq x y z
N MET A 1 9.50 -54.64 -9.74
CA MET A 1 8.69 -53.97 -10.78
C MET A 1 9.14 -52.52 -10.81
N VAL A 2 9.92 -52.17 -11.84
CA VAL A 2 10.37 -50.80 -12.10
C VAL A 2 9.24 -50.08 -12.82
N LEU A 3 8.84 -48.91 -12.34
CA LEU A 3 8.35 -47.82 -13.18
C LEU A 3 8.98 -46.53 -12.64
N VAL A 4 10.11 -46.15 -13.24
CA VAL A 4 10.62 -44.77 -13.24
C VAL A 4 10.02 -44.13 -14.47
N LEU A 5 9.25 -43.04 -14.31
CA LEU A 5 8.81 -42.01 -15.29
C LEU A 5 7.71 -41.20 -14.57
N GLY A 6 7.70 -39.87 -14.45
CA GLY A 6 8.52 -38.82 -14.99
C GLY A 6 8.00 -37.47 -14.45
N ASP A 7 8.86 -36.46 -14.58
CA ASP A 7 8.57 -35.04 -14.68
C ASP A 7 8.08 -34.26 -13.44
N LYS A 8 9.04 -33.53 -12.88
CA LYS A 8 8.81 -32.32 -12.08
C LYS A 8 7.88 -31.36 -12.83
N ALA A 9 6.64 -31.25 -12.38
CA ALA A 9 5.79 -30.12 -12.73
C ALA A 9 6.31 -28.88 -12.00
N GLN A 10 7.16 -28.13 -12.69
CA GLN A 10 7.58 -26.79 -12.30
C GLN A 10 6.34 -25.89 -12.35
N THR A 11 5.63 -25.76 -11.23
CA THR A 11 4.62 -24.72 -11.06
C THR A 11 5.36 -23.39 -11.07
N ARG A 12 5.40 -22.79 -12.26
CA ARG A 12 5.91 -21.46 -12.51
C ARG A 12 5.02 -20.50 -11.75
N CYS A 13 5.47 -20.05 -10.58
CA CYS A 13 4.90 -18.87 -9.96
C CYS A 13 5.03 -17.73 -10.97
N VAL A 14 3.91 -17.35 -11.59
CA VAL A 14 3.83 -16.11 -12.34
C VAL A 14 3.90 -15.01 -11.28
N THR A 15 5.12 -14.60 -10.96
CA THR A 15 5.33 -13.33 -10.26
C THR A 15 4.74 -12.27 -11.18
N THR A 16 3.55 -11.78 -10.85
CA THR A 16 3.10 -10.48 -11.32
C THR A 16 4.17 -9.50 -10.85
N ARG A 17 5.08 -9.15 -11.76
CA ARG A 17 6.11 -8.15 -11.51
C ARG A 17 5.37 -6.84 -11.24
N HIS A 18 5.35 -6.43 -9.99
CA HIS A 18 5.02 -5.07 -9.61
C HIS A 18 6.07 -4.16 -10.26
N PRO A 19 5.70 -3.13 -11.05
CA PRO A 19 6.64 -2.40 -11.90
C PRO A 19 7.35 -1.28 -11.14
N ILE A 20 8.01 -1.58 -10.02
CA ILE A 20 8.89 -0.61 -9.35
C ILE A 20 10.05 -1.35 -8.70
N ASP A 21 11.06 -1.67 -9.51
CA ASP A 21 12.41 -1.89 -8.99
C ASP A 21 13.27 -0.77 -9.59
N LEU A 22 13.32 0.36 -8.89
CA LEU A 22 14.06 1.55 -9.30
C LEU A 22 15.53 1.34 -8.95
N ALA A 23 16.20 0.50 -9.75
CA ALA A 23 17.65 0.49 -9.79
C ALA A 23 18.14 1.82 -10.37
N ALA A 24 19.04 2.44 -9.62
CA ALA A 24 19.67 3.70 -9.93
C ALA A 24 20.40 3.71 -11.29
N THR A 25 20.67 4.94 -11.72
CA THR A 25 21.62 5.40 -12.75
C THR A 25 21.04 5.71 -14.12
N GLY A 26 21.28 6.96 -14.56
CA GLY A 26 21.10 7.39 -15.95
C GLY A 26 20.24 8.64 -16.07
N SER A 27 20.91 9.80 -16.13
CA SER A 27 20.34 11.03 -16.67
C SER A 27 19.71 10.77 -18.05
N GLY A 28 18.39 10.86 -18.12
CA GLY A 28 17.61 10.73 -19.34
C GLY A 28 16.34 11.56 -19.20
N ALA A 29 16.18 12.59 -20.03
CA ALA A 29 14.96 13.36 -20.15
C ALA A 29 13.85 12.47 -20.72
N GLY A 30 13.20 11.70 -19.86
CA GLY A 30 12.02 10.90 -20.20
C GLY A 30 10.79 11.80 -20.23
N THR A 31 10.33 12.16 -21.42
CA THR A 31 8.98 12.69 -21.61
C THR A 31 8.00 11.58 -21.25
N PHE A 32 7.32 11.70 -20.11
CA PHE A 32 6.22 10.81 -19.77
C PHE A 32 5.04 11.12 -20.72
N SER A 33 4.88 10.32 -21.76
CA SER A 33 3.74 10.40 -22.67
C SER A 33 2.63 9.50 -22.13
N GLY A 34 1.87 10.01 -21.17
CA GLY A 34 0.89 9.20 -20.44
C GLY A 34 -0.26 10.00 -19.84
N VAL A 35 -0.72 11.07 -20.49
CA VAL A 35 -2.05 11.61 -20.27
C VAL A 35 -2.69 11.72 -21.65
N GLY A 36 -3.53 10.75 -22.00
CA GLY A 36 -4.35 10.82 -23.20
C GLY A 36 -5.11 12.13 -23.22
N SER A 37 -5.35 12.66 -24.42
CA SER A 37 -6.08 13.89 -24.68
C SER A 37 -7.51 13.84 -24.12
N LEU A 38 -7.65 14.02 -22.81
CA LEU A 38 -8.93 14.29 -22.17
C LEU A 38 -9.32 15.71 -22.53
N SER A 39 -10.58 15.91 -22.89
CA SER A 39 -11.11 17.24 -23.12
C SER A 39 -10.95 18.08 -21.86
N PHE A 40 -10.80 19.39 -22.04
CA PHE A 40 -10.67 20.33 -20.92
C PHE A 40 -11.85 20.20 -19.93
N GLU A 41 -13.05 19.94 -20.44
CA GLU A 41 -14.27 19.71 -19.65
C GLU A 41 -14.17 18.45 -18.77
N GLU A 42 -13.61 17.36 -19.29
CA GLU A 42 -13.36 16.15 -18.49
C GLU A 42 -12.34 16.41 -17.38
N LEU A 43 -11.29 17.19 -17.68
CA LEU A 43 -10.26 17.54 -16.70
C LEU A 43 -10.82 18.44 -15.59
N LEU A 44 -11.69 19.39 -15.92
CA LEU A 44 -12.40 20.22 -14.95
C LEU A 44 -13.27 19.37 -14.02
N LEU A 45 -14.09 18.48 -14.59
CA LEU A 45 -14.95 17.59 -13.81
C LEU A 45 -14.14 16.70 -12.85
N LEU A 46 -13.03 16.12 -13.33
CA LEU A 46 -12.14 15.32 -12.50
C LEU A 46 -11.52 16.15 -11.37
N ASN A 47 -11.14 17.40 -11.65
CA ASN A 47 -10.59 18.29 -10.64
C ASN A 47 -11.62 18.66 -9.57
N GLU A 48 -12.85 19.00 -9.97
CA GLU A 48 -13.94 19.29 -9.03
C GLU A 48 -14.23 18.10 -8.11
N ARG A 49 -14.32 16.89 -8.68
CA ARG A 49 -14.50 15.66 -7.89
C ARG A 49 -13.35 15.43 -6.93
N LYS A 50 -12.10 15.62 -7.37
CA LYS A 50 -10.91 15.50 -6.52
C LYS A 50 -10.98 16.48 -5.35
N GLU A 51 -11.34 17.73 -5.60
CA GLU A 51 -11.42 18.75 -4.54
C GLU A 51 -12.58 18.48 -3.57
N ALA A 52 -13.72 17.98 -4.05
CA ALA A 52 -14.81 17.51 -3.19
C ALA A 52 -14.33 16.38 -2.25
N LEU A 53 -13.66 15.35 -2.80
CA LEU A 53 -13.12 14.24 -2.00
C LEU A 53 -12.09 14.72 -0.97
N LYS A 54 -11.22 15.66 -1.34
CA LYS A 54 -10.25 16.24 -0.40
C LYS A 54 -10.93 16.98 0.73
N LYS A 55 -12.00 17.74 0.43
CA LYS A 55 -12.77 18.47 1.43
C LYS A 55 -13.44 17.51 2.39
N ASP A 56 -14.07 16.45 1.88
CA ASP A 56 -14.73 15.44 2.71
C ASP A 56 -13.72 14.69 3.58
N TYR A 57 -12.55 14.35 3.02
CA TYR A 57 -11.44 13.75 3.78
C TYR A 57 -10.95 14.69 4.90
N ALA A 58 -10.74 15.98 4.60
CA ALA A 58 -10.31 16.94 5.60
C ALA A 58 -11.36 17.10 6.71
N ALA A 59 -12.65 17.15 6.33
CA ALA A 59 -13.74 17.20 7.30
C ALA A 59 -13.76 15.97 8.21
N TYR A 60 -13.54 14.77 7.65
CA TYR A 60 -13.43 13.53 8.41
C TYR A 60 -12.26 13.56 9.40
N VAL A 61 -11.06 13.95 8.96
CA VAL A 61 -9.89 14.05 9.86
C VAL A 61 -10.09 15.09 10.96
N GLU A 62 -10.78 16.20 10.67
CA GLU A 62 -11.09 17.23 11.66
C GLU A 62 -12.19 16.79 12.64
N SER A 63 -13.20 16.04 12.19
CA SER A 63 -14.29 15.57 13.06
C SER A 63 -13.89 14.39 13.96
N HIS A 64 -12.82 13.67 13.62
CA HIS A 64 -12.37 12.47 14.32
C HIS A 64 -11.06 12.72 15.06
N PRO A 65 -11.11 13.14 16.35
CA PRO A 65 -9.91 13.40 17.14
C PRO A 65 -9.08 12.13 17.36
N GLU A 66 -9.67 10.93 17.23
CA GLU A 66 -8.98 9.65 17.40
C GLU A 66 -7.80 9.52 16.44
N ILE A 67 -7.95 10.02 15.21
CA ILE A 67 -6.91 9.98 14.17
C ILE A 67 -5.72 10.86 14.58
N LYS A 68 -6.00 12.06 15.11
CA LYS A 68 -4.97 12.99 15.58
C LYS A 68 -4.23 12.43 16.79
N THR A 69 -4.96 11.81 17.72
CA THR A 69 -4.37 11.19 18.91
C THR A 69 -3.49 10.00 18.53
N LEU A 70 -3.95 9.12 17.64
CA LEU A 70 -3.19 7.98 17.16
C LEU A 70 -1.87 8.41 16.50
N LEU A 71 -1.95 9.42 15.62
CA LEU A 71 -0.76 9.98 14.97
C LEU A 71 0.17 10.63 16.00
N SER A 72 -0.35 11.39 16.96
CA SER A 72 0.46 12.02 18.00
C SER A 72 1.27 10.99 18.78
N TRP A 73 0.67 9.85 19.13
CA TRP A 73 1.37 8.80 19.86
C TRP A 73 2.52 8.22 19.03
N PHE A 74 2.26 7.89 17.76
CA PHE A 74 3.29 7.41 16.85
C PHE A 74 4.45 8.42 16.70
N MET A 75 4.13 9.70 16.54
CA MET A 75 5.14 10.76 16.44
C MET A 75 5.98 10.89 17.72
N SER A 76 5.36 10.79 18.90
CA SER A 76 6.09 10.79 20.17
C SER A 76 7.03 9.57 20.28
N ALA A 77 6.58 8.39 19.83
CA ALA A 77 7.39 7.17 19.85
C ALA A 77 8.59 7.28 18.89
N LEU A 78 8.39 7.82 17.68
CA LEU A 78 9.47 8.06 16.72
C LEU A 78 10.57 8.98 17.26
N LEU A 79 10.19 10.04 17.96
CA LEU A 79 11.14 11.00 18.52
C LEU A 79 11.95 10.43 19.68
N LEU A 80 11.38 9.44 20.40
CA LEU A 80 12.04 8.79 21.52
C LEU A 80 13.00 7.68 21.07
N GLU A 81 12.54 6.81 20.17
CA GLU A 81 13.29 5.62 19.75
C GLU A 81 14.24 5.89 18.58
N LYS A 82 13.97 6.92 17.78
CA LYS A 82 14.76 7.36 16.61
C LYS A 82 15.24 6.18 15.74
N PRO A 83 14.31 5.35 15.22
CA PRO A 83 14.64 4.16 14.45
C PRO A 83 15.33 4.52 13.12
N GLN A 84 16.16 3.61 12.61
CA GLN A 84 16.78 3.73 11.29
C GLN A 84 15.77 3.49 10.16
N ASP A 85 14.81 2.58 10.38
CA ASP A 85 13.73 2.29 9.46
C ASP A 85 12.38 2.68 10.08
N VAL A 86 11.84 3.80 9.61
CA VAL A 86 10.56 4.37 10.07
C VAL A 86 9.37 3.52 9.60
N VAL A 87 9.49 2.83 8.48
CA VAL A 87 8.38 2.07 7.88
C VAL A 87 8.19 0.75 8.62
N ALA A 88 9.29 0.03 8.89
CA ALA A 88 9.24 -1.18 9.71
C ALA A 88 8.72 -0.87 11.12
N PHE A 89 9.20 0.22 11.72
CA PHE A 89 8.72 0.68 13.02
C PHE A 89 7.21 1.02 13.03
N ALA A 90 6.71 1.67 11.98
CA ALA A 90 5.27 1.94 11.85
C ALA A 90 4.45 0.65 11.75
N ALA A 91 4.89 -0.32 10.96
CA ALA A 91 4.20 -1.60 10.81
C ALA A 91 4.08 -2.31 12.16
N ASP A 92 5.17 -2.37 12.93
CA ASP A 92 5.19 -2.97 14.26
C ASP A 92 4.33 -2.16 15.26
N HIS A 93 4.45 -0.83 15.27
CA HIS A 93 3.68 0.05 16.16
C HIS A 93 2.17 -0.08 15.93
N PHE A 94 1.72 -0.18 14.67
CA PHE A 94 0.30 -0.30 14.35
C PHE A 94 -0.21 -1.75 14.34
N SER A 95 0.68 -2.75 14.38
CA SER A 95 0.30 -4.17 14.37
C SER A 95 -0.63 -4.56 15.53
N ALA A 96 -0.47 -3.89 16.69
CA ALA A 96 -1.30 -4.10 17.87
C ALA A 96 -2.80 -3.87 17.59
N PHE A 97 -3.12 -2.92 16.70
CA PHE A 97 -4.51 -2.58 16.36
C PHE A 97 -5.13 -3.53 15.31
N LEU A 98 -4.34 -4.43 14.72
CA LEU A 98 -4.81 -5.36 13.70
C LEU A 98 -5.36 -6.68 14.29
N SER A 99 -5.17 -6.93 15.58
CA SER A 99 -5.32 -8.27 16.15
C SER A 99 -6.71 -8.65 16.68
N GLU A 100 -7.68 -7.72 16.74
CA GLU A 100 -9.03 -8.06 17.23
C GLU A 100 -10.13 -8.09 16.15
N ASP A 101 -9.93 -7.44 14.99
CA ASP A 101 -10.96 -7.37 13.92
C ASP A 101 -10.51 -7.91 12.54
N LEU A 102 -9.21 -8.17 12.32
CA LEU A 102 -8.70 -8.57 11.00
C LEU A 102 -8.98 -10.05 10.65
N CYS A 103 -9.41 -10.86 11.61
CA CYS A 103 -9.86 -12.25 11.34
C CYS A 103 -11.10 -12.30 10.44
N VAL A 104 -11.93 -11.25 10.42
CA VAL A 104 -13.17 -11.22 9.60
C VAL A 104 -12.92 -10.77 8.16
N LEU A 105 -11.86 -9.98 7.93
CA LEU A 105 -11.51 -9.47 6.60
C LEU A 105 -10.44 -10.31 5.88
N CYS A 106 -9.66 -11.12 6.61
CA CYS A 106 -8.72 -12.06 6.02
C CYS A 106 -9.38 -13.43 5.87
N SER A 107 -10.10 -13.64 4.76
CA SER A 107 -10.54 -14.97 4.32
C SER A 107 -9.34 -15.85 3.93
N CYS A 108 -8.55 -16.29 4.90
CA CYS A 108 -7.51 -17.30 4.72
C CYS A 108 -7.97 -18.61 5.37
N PRO A 109 -8.17 -19.70 4.60
CA PRO A 109 -8.36 -21.01 5.19
C PRO A 109 -7.01 -21.50 5.72
N LEU A 110 -6.70 -21.17 6.98
CA LEU A 110 -5.79 -21.98 7.78
C LEU A 110 -6.51 -23.28 8.15
N GLN A 111 -6.38 -24.28 7.28
CA GLN A 111 -6.56 -25.69 7.63
C GLN A 111 -5.28 -26.39 7.12
N GLY A 112 -4.41 -26.96 7.93
CA GLY A 112 -4.64 -27.68 9.17
C GLY A 112 -4.33 -29.16 8.90
N SER A 113 -3.17 -29.60 9.39
CA SER A 113 -2.61 -30.98 9.39
C SER A 113 -1.80 -31.39 8.15
#